data_AF-A0A088T008-F1
#
_entry.id   AF-A0A088T008-F1
#
_cell.length_a   1.000
_cell.length_b   1.000
_cell.length_c   1.000
_cell.angle_alpha   90.00
_cell.angle_beta   90.00
_cell.angle_gamma   90.00
#
_symmetry.space_group_name_H-M   'P 1'
#
loop_
_entity.id
_entity.type
_entity.pdbx_description
1 polymer ?
#
loop_
_entity_poly.entity_id
_entity_poly.type
_entity_poly.pdbx_seq_one_letter_code
_entity_poly.pdbx_strand_id
1 'polypeptide(L)'
;MPEDKKFKFVNDINAVESSIIDDKFEEVELTQEEINQRTIETLLKEKKMKQIRFTRIVLGMTVLTIILFILSMLWQGSWTLMTVSDGLWLVFALEFFMGWVLFVYNHNIFSPVIYGLKSFALMFVGKRPKTDYYSYMKNIQDNQIPGYFYYMFFVAAFFVLIPALITLFILL
;
A
#
# COMPACT_ATOMS: atom_id res chain seq x y z
N MET A 1 -50.47 1.99 20.08
CA MET A 1 -49.59 1.59 18.97
C MET A 1 -48.15 1.67 19.49
N PRO A 2 -47.40 0.56 19.54
CA PRO A 2 -46.05 0.56 20.12
C PRO A 2 -45.00 1.02 19.11
N GLU A 3 -43.96 1.63 19.66
CA GLU A 3 -43.00 2.55 19.06
C GLU A 3 -41.80 1.88 18.37
N ASP A 4 -41.27 2.55 17.35
CA ASP A 4 -40.00 2.27 16.69
C ASP A 4 -38.81 2.38 17.66
N LYS A 5 -38.24 1.24 18.06
CA LYS A 5 -36.97 1.19 18.79
C LYS A 5 -35.80 1.31 17.81
N LYS A 6 -35.34 2.54 17.57
CA LYS A 6 -33.98 2.79 17.03
C LYS A 6 -32.95 2.57 18.14
N PHE A 7 -32.06 1.61 17.94
CA PHE A 7 -30.89 1.36 18.78
C PHE A 7 -30.01 2.62 18.88
N LYS A 8 -29.73 3.08 20.10
CA LYS A 8 -28.66 4.06 20.42
C LYS A 8 -27.56 3.30 21.17
N PHE A 9 -26.33 3.37 20.68
CA PHE A 9 -25.16 2.99 21.46
C PHE A 9 -24.89 4.10 22.48
N VAL A 10 -24.92 3.73 23.77
CA VAL A 10 -24.64 4.61 24.91
C VAL A 10 -23.37 4.08 25.59
N ASN A 11 -22.42 5.00 25.79
CA ASN A 11 -21.30 4.98 26.74
C ASN A 11 -20.27 3.86 26.67
N ASP A 12 -19.05 4.22 26.26
CA ASP A 12 -17.81 3.76 26.89
C ASP A 12 -16.69 4.82 26.75
N ILE A 13 -17.02 6.08 27.09
CA ILE A 13 -16.01 7.15 27.25
C ILE A 13 -15.75 7.43 28.75
N ASN A 14 -16.62 7.00 29.66
CA ASN A 14 -16.52 7.36 31.09
C ASN A 14 -16.15 6.19 32.03
N ALA A 15 -15.75 5.02 31.51
CA ALA A 15 -15.37 3.87 32.33
C ALA A 15 -13.85 3.69 32.54
N VAL A 16 -13.03 4.54 31.91
CA VAL A 16 -11.55 4.54 32.09
C VAL A 16 -11.10 5.66 33.04
N GLU A 17 -12.00 6.56 33.43
CA GLU A 17 -11.66 7.78 34.17
C GLU A 17 -11.66 7.64 35.70
N SER A 18 -11.85 6.44 36.27
CA SER A 18 -11.96 6.27 37.73
C SER A 18 -11.12 5.15 38.36
N SER A 19 -10.13 4.59 37.67
CA SER A 19 -9.33 3.48 38.25
C SER A 19 -7.82 3.65 38.25
N ILE A 20 -7.29 4.84 37.96
CA ILE A 20 -5.85 5.13 38.09
C ILE A 20 -5.68 6.54 38.67
N ILE A 21 -6.08 6.73 39.92
CA ILE A 21 -5.66 7.89 40.73
C ILE A 21 -5.14 7.31 42.03
N ASP A 22 -3.94 6.73 41.97
CA ASP A 22 -3.03 6.64 43.11
C ASP A 22 -1.62 6.40 42.58
N ASP A 23 -0.92 7.48 42.25
CA ASP A 23 0.48 7.67 42.65
C ASP A 23 0.98 9.06 42.19
N LYS A 24 1.28 9.90 43.18
CA LYS A 24 2.14 11.09 43.16
C LYS A 24 2.54 11.63 41.78
N PHE A 25 1.72 12.51 41.23
CA PHE A 25 2.19 13.49 40.25
C PHE A 25 2.46 14.81 40.95
N GLU A 26 3.74 15.20 40.99
CA GLU A 26 4.10 16.61 40.99
C GLU A 26 3.41 17.25 39.78
N GLU A 27 2.34 18.01 40.03
CA GLU A 27 1.72 18.88 39.03
C GLU A 27 2.72 19.98 38.68
N VAL A 28 3.56 19.72 37.68
CA VAL A 28 4.16 20.77 36.89
C VAL A 28 3.02 21.32 36.02
N GLU A 29 2.41 22.43 36.43
CA GLU A 29 1.49 23.21 35.60
C GLU A 29 2.24 23.68 34.34
N LEU A 30 2.21 22.83 33.31
CA LEU A 30 2.74 23.17 31.99
C LEU A 30 1.82 24.23 31.37
N THR A 31 2.43 25.35 31.01
CA THR A 31 1.73 26.47 30.37
C THR A 31 1.13 26.01 29.04
N GLN A 32 -0.05 26.51 28.64
CA GLN A 32 -0.71 26.16 27.36
C GLN A 32 0.23 26.33 26.14
N GLU A 33 1.20 27.26 26.22
CA GLU A 33 2.25 27.44 25.22
C GLU A 33 3.24 26.27 25.17
N GLU A 34 3.62 25.68 26.31
CA GLU A 34 4.54 24.53 26.37
C GLU A 34 3.87 23.25 25.87
N ILE A 35 2.56 23.08 26.10
CA ILE A 35 1.76 21.99 25.53
C ILE A 35 1.72 22.14 24.00
N ASN A 36 1.41 23.34 23.49
CA ASN A 36 1.40 23.61 22.05
C ASN A 36 2.77 23.41 21.41
N GLN A 37 3.86 23.81 22.07
CA GLN A 37 5.23 23.58 21.59
C GLN A 37 5.57 22.08 21.53
N ARG A 38 5.25 21.30 22.57
CA ARG A 38 5.44 19.83 22.57
C ARG A 38 4.61 19.14 21.49
N THR A 39 3.37 19.59 21.26
CA THR A 39 2.53 19.09 20.16
C THR A 39 3.12 19.44 18.79
N ILE A 40 3.63 20.65 18.58
CA ILE A 40 4.28 21.04 17.32
C ILE A 40 5.55 20.21 17.09
N GLU A 41 6.38 20.01 18.11
CA GLU A 41 7.60 19.21 18.00
C GLU A 41 7.33 17.73 17.66
N THR A 42 6.32 17.14 18.30
CA THR A 42 5.92 15.75 18.00
C THR A 42 5.40 15.63 16.57
N LEU A 43 4.55 16.57 16.12
CA LEU A 43 4.07 16.62 14.73
C LEU A 43 5.21 16.82 13.72
N LEU A 44 6.21 17.66 14.03
CA LEU A 44 7.38 17.86 13.16
C LEU A 44 8.26 16.60 13.09
N LYS A 45 8.46 15.90 14.21
CA LYS A 45 9.20 14.63 14.24
C LYS A 45 8.48 13.56 13.42
N GLU A 46 7.16 13.43 13.56
CA GLU A 46 6.36 12.50 12.75
C GLU A 46 6.41 12.82 11.26
N LYS A 47 6.31 14.10 10.89
CA LYS A 47 6.44 14.55 9.49
C LYS A 47 7.80 14.19 8.93
N LYS A 48 8.90 14.46 9.66
CA LYS A 48 10.25 14.09 9.24
C LYS A 48 10.42 12.58 9.06
N MET A 49 9.89 11.77 9.99
CA MET A 49 9.96 10.31 9.89
C MET A 49 9.17 9.77 8.69
N LYS A 50 7.99 10.34 8.40
CA LYS A 50 7.20 10.02 7.19
C LYS A 50 7.95 10.41 5.92
N GLN A 51 8.58 11.58 5.88
CA GLN A 51 9.39 12.04 4.75
C GLN A 51 10.59 11.12 4.49
N ILE A 52 11.36 10.77 5.52
CA ILE A 52 12.52 9.87 5.37
C ILE A 52 12.09 8.51 4.81
N ARG A 53 10.98 7.97 5.31
CA ARG A 53 10.42 6.71 4.79
C ARG A 53 10.03 6.84 3.32
N PHE A 54 9.32 7.91 2.97
CA PHE A 54 8.92 8.19 1.60
C PHE A 54 10.13 8.32 0.67
N THR A 55 11.13 9.13 1.02
CA THR A 55 12.36 9.31 0.23
C THR A 55 13.12 8.01 0.00
N ARG A 56 13.21 7.14 1.02
CA ARG A 56 13.85 5.82 0.87
C ARG A 56 13.10 4.94 -0.13
N ILE A 57 11.78 4.96 -0.11
CA ILE A 57 10.95 4.18 -1.04
C ILE A 57 11.09 4.72 -2.47
N VAL A 58 11.02 6.05 -2.64
CA VAL A 58 11.24 6.70 -3.95
C VAL A 58 12.60 6.31 -4.51
N LEU A 59 13.66 6.43 -3.71
CA LEU A 59 15.01 6.05 -4.12
C LEU A 59 15.08 4.57 -4.50
N GLY A 60 14.48 3.68 -3.71
CA GLY A 60 14.44 2.25 -4.01
C GLY A 60 13.71 1.93 -5.31
N MET A 61 12.59 2.60 -5.58
CA MET A 61 11.84 2.46 -6.83
C MET A 61 12.65 2.96 -8.02
N THR A 62 13.28 4.14 -7.93
CA THR A 62 14.14 4.66 -9.01
C THR A 62 15.28 3.69 -9.34
N VAL A 63 15.93 3.12 -8.32
CA VAL A 63 16.99 2.13 -8.53
C VAL A 63 16.44 0.88 -9.20
N LEU A 64 15.28 0.37 -8.77
CA LEU A 64 14.62 -0.77 -9.40
C LEU A 64 14.29 -0.50 -10.87
N THR A 65 13.73 0.66 -11.20
CA THR A 65 13.41 1.07 -12.57
C THR A 65 14.65 1.08 -13.46
N ILE A 66 15.75 1.67 -12.97
CA ILE A 66 17.02 1.71 -13.71
C ILE A 66 17.55 0.30 -13.95
N ILE A 67 17.51 -0.58 -12.94
CA ILE A 67 17.94 -1.97 -13.07
C ILE A 67 17.09 -2.70 -14.11
N LEU A 68 15.76 -2.58 -14.05
CA LEU A 68 14.85 -3.21 -15.02
C LEU A 68 15.12 -2.71 -16.44
N PHE A 69 15.36 -1.41 -16.61
CA PHE A 69 15.68 -0.83 -17.91
C PHE A 69 17.01 -1.35 -18.46
N ILE A 70 18.07 -1.38 -17.65
CA ILE A 70 19.37 -1.94 -18.05
C ILE A 70 19.23 -3.42 -18.42
N LEU A 71 18.50 -4.21 -17.62
CA LEU A 71 18.26 -5.63 -17.91
C LEU A 71 17.49 -5.80 -19.23
N SER A 72 16.49 -4.95 -19.50
CA SER A 72 15.77 -4.94 -20.77
C SER A 72 16.70 -4.66 -21.95
N MET A 73 17.55 -3.64 -21.84
CA MET A 73 18.51 -3.27 -22.89
C MET A 73 19.54 -4.40 -23.12
N LEU A 74 20.05 -5.01 -22.05
CA LEU A 74 20.98 -6.14 -22.14
C LEU A 74 20.33 -7.36 -22.80
N TRP A 75 19.05 -7.63 -22.53
CA TRP A 75 18.31 -8.72 -23.12
C TRP A 75 18.12 -8.54 -24.64
N GLN A 76 17.88 -7.31 -25.09
CA GLN A 76 17.68 -7.01 -26.52
C GLN A 76 18.99 -6.94 -27.32
N GLY A 77 20.14 -6.77 -26.67
CA GLY A 77 21.47 -6.86 -27.29
C GLY A 77 21.82 -5.76 -28.30
N SER A 78 21.05 -4.68 -28.36
CA SER A 78 21.26 -3.55 -29.27
C SER A 78 20.98 -2.21 -28.59
N TRP A 79 21.60 -1.13 -29.08
CA TRP A 79 21.46 0.23 -28.52
C TRP A 79 20.72 1.17 -29.48
N THR A 80 19.83 0.63 -30.31
CA THR A 80 19.07 1.46 -31.27
C THR A 80 17.91 2.19 -30.58
N LEU A 81 17.43 3.28 -31.17
CA LEU A 81 16.29 4.03 -30.62
C LEU A 81 15.02 3.14 -30.51
N MET A 82 14.82 2.22 -31.44
CA MET A 82 13.74 1.24 -31.39
C MET A 82 13.88 0.34 -30.16
N THR A 83 15.08 -0.17 -29.91
CA THR A 83 15.39 -0.98 -28.73
C THR A 83 15.13 -0.22 -27.43
N VAL A 84 15.54 1.05 -27.35
CA VAL A 84 15.27 1.92 -26.19
C VAL A 84 13.76 2.07 -25.96
N SER A 85 12.99 2.32 -27.03
CA SER A 85 11.54 2.43 -26.94
C SER A 85 10.90 1.15 -26.41
N ASP A 86 11.26 0.00 -26.99
CA ASP A 86 10.75 -1.31 -26.56
C ASP A 86 11.11 -1.60 -25.10
N GLY A 87 12.33 -1.23 -24.68
CA GLY A 87 12.76 -1.39 -23.29
C GLY A 87 12.00 -0.52 -22.31
N LEU A 88 11.73 0.75 -22.65
CA LEU A 88 10.89 1.63 -21.84
C LEU A 88 9.46 1.09 -21.71
N TRP A 89 8.88 0.60 -22.81
CA TRP A 89 7.55 -0.04 -22.80
C TRP A 89 7.51 -1.31 -21.95
N LEU A 90 8.56 -2.14 -22.00
CA LEU A 90 8.67 -3.33 -21.15
C LEU A 90 8.73 -2.96 -19.67
N VAL A 91 9.58 -1.99 -19.30
CA VAL A 91 9.70 -1.52 -17.91
C VAL A 91 8.37 -0.95 -17.42
N PHE A 92 7.74 -0.09 -18.23
CA PHE A 92 6.40 0.44 -17.94
C PHE A 92 5.39 -0.69 -17.68
N ALA A 93 5.32 -1.68 -18.58
CA ALA A 93 4.39 -2.79 -18.45
C ALA A 93 4.62 -3.59 -17.17
N LEU A 94 5.87 -3.88 -16.82
CA LEU A 94 6.23 -4.61 -15.61
C LEU A 94 5.86 -3.84 -14.33
N GLU A 95 6.21 -2.55 -14.24
CA GLU A 95 5.91 -1.73 -13.08
C GLU A 95 4.41 -1.51 -12.91
N PHE A 96 3.71 -1.21 -14.01
CA PHE A 96 2.26 -1.06 -14.00
C PHE A 96 1.58 -2.36 -13.58
N PHE A 97 2.01 -3.51 -14.13
CA PHE A 97 1.45 -4.80 -13.79
C PHE A 97 1.69 -5.15 -12.32
N MET A 98 2.87 -4.87 -11.78
CA MET A 98 3.17 -5.10 -10.36
C MET A 98 2.29 -4.23 -9.45
N GLY A 99 2.14 -2.94 -9.77
CA GLY A 99 1.22 -2.04 -9.08
C GLY A 99 -0.22 -2.53 -9.14
N TRP A 100 -0.66 -2.99 -10.32
CA TRP A 100 -1.98 -3.55 -10.54
C TRP A 100 -2.24 -4.81 -9.72
N VAL A 101 -1.30 -5.77 -9.68
CA VAL A 101 -1.43 -7.00 -8.88
C VAL A 101 -1.57 -6.68 -7.40
N LEU A 102 -0.74 -5.77 -6.88
CA LEU A 102 -0.83 -5.33 -5.48
C LEU A 102 -2.16 -4.62 -5.18
N PHE A 103 -2.61 -3.75 -6.09
CA PHE A 103 -3.90 -3.05 -5.97
C PHE A 103 -5.08 -4.03 -5.92
N VAL A 104 -5.11 -4.99 -6.84
CA VAL A 104 -6.13 -6.04 -6.95
C VAL A 104 -6.15 -6.93 -5.71
N TYR A 105 -4.97 -7.33 -5.23
CA TYR A 105 -4.83 -8.11 -4.01
C TYR A 105 -5.42 -7.35 -2.81
N ASN A 106 -5.05 -6.08 -2.65
CA ASN A 106 -5.47 -5.29 -1.51
C ASN A 106 -6.99 -5.03 -1.47
N HIS A 107 -7.63 -4.97 -2.63
CA HIS A 107 -9.08 -4.78 -2.78
C HIS A 107 -9.86 -6.10 -2.87
N ASN A 108 -9.23 -7.26 -2.67
CA ASN A 108 -9.87 -8.57 -2.73
C ASN A 108 -10.62 -8.86 -4.06
N ILE A 109 -10.25 -8.19 -5.16
CA ILE A 109 -11.03 -8.22 -6.42
C ILE A 109 -11.09 -9.64 -6.99
N PHE A 110 -9.97 -10.38 -6.94
CA PHE A 110 -9.90 -11.76 -7.41
C PHE A 110 -10.00 -12.81 -6.31
N SER A 111 -10.28 -12.42 -5.06
CA SER A 111 -10.40 -13.36 -3.95
C SER A 111 -11.43 -14.47 -4.21
N PRO A 112 -12.63 -14.22 -4.77
CA PRO A 112 -13.57 -15.28 -5.15
C PRO A 112 -12.99 -16.26 -6.18
N VAL A 113 -12.30 -15.75 -7.20
CA VAL A 113 -11.75 -16.55 -8.31
C VAL A 113 -10.59 -17.41 -7.82
N ILE A 114 -9.66 -16.83 -7.06
CA ILE A 114 -8.49 -17.55 -6.51
C ILE A 114 -8.93 -18.62 -5.53
N TYR A 115 -9.86 -18.29 -4.62
CA TYR A 115 -10.38 -19.26 -3.66
C TYR A 115 -11.19 -20.37 -4.33
N GLY A 116 -12.02 -20.01 -5.32
CA GLY A 116 -12.79 -20.96 -6.12
C GLY A 116 -11.90 -21.93 -6.88
N LEU A 117 -10.89 -21.42 -7.58
CA LEU A 117 -9.91 -22.23 -8.31
C LEU A 117 -9.11 -23.14 -7.38
N LYS A 118 -8.67 -22.63 -6.22
CA LYS A 118 -7.97 -23.43 -5.21
C LYS A 118 -8.83 -24.56 -4.68
N SER A 119 -10.10 -24.28 -4.38
CA SER A 119 -11.05 -25.28 -3.88
C SER A 119 -11.35 -26.34 -4.94
N PHE A 120 -11.53 -25.92 -6.19
CA PHE A 120 -11.72 -26.80 -7.33
C PHE A 120 -10.50 -27.69 -7.58
N ALA A 121 -9.28 -27.13 -7.56
CA ALA A 121 -8.04 -27.90 -7.71
C ALA A 121 -7.86 -28.93 -6.59
N LEU A 122 -8.17 -28.56 -5.35
CA LEU A 122 -8.11 -29.47 -4.20
C LEU A 122 -9.11 -30.63 -4.31
N MET A 123 -10.26 -30.41 -4.95
CA MET A 123 -11.25 -31.45 -5.22
C MET A 123 -10.68 -32.59 -6.08
N PHE A 124 -9.86 -32.30 -7.10
CA PHE A 124 -9.19 -33.34 -7.90
C PHE A 124 -8.19 -34.17 -7.10
N VAL A 125 -7.62 -33.59 -6.05
CA VAL A 125 -6.68 -34.29 -5.14
C VAL A 125 -7.43 -34.94 -3.97
N GLY A 126 -8.77 -34.86 -3.93
CA GLY A 126 -9.61 -35.39 -2.84
C GLY A 126 -9.43 -34.68 -1.51
N LYS A 127 -8.88 -33.45 -1.51
CA LYS A 127 -8.64 -32.64 -0.31
C LYS A 127 -9.66 -31.51 -0.20
N ARG A 128 -9.97 -31.12 1.03
CA ARG A 128 -10.79 -29.94 1.32
C ARG A 128 -9.91 -28.73 1.65
N PRO A 129 -10.33 -27.50 1.31
CA PRO A 129 -9.65 -26.28 1.75
C PRO A 129 -9.66 -26.19 3.29
N LYS A 130 -8.54 -25.73 3.86
CA LYS A 130 -8.35 -25.64 5.32
C LYS A 130 -9.08 -24.46 5.96
N THR A 131 -9.39 -23.44 5.17
CA THR A 131 -10.06 -22.20 5.58
C THR A 131 -11.26 -22.01 4.68
N ASP A 132 -12.37 -21.53 5.24
CA ASP A 132 -13.52 -21.08 4.48
C ASP A 132 -13.24 -19.78 3.72
N TYR A 133 -14.10 -19.44 2.76
CA TYR A 133 -13.95 -18.25 1.93
C TYR A 133 -13.96 -16.96 2.77
N TYR A 134 -14.83 -16.88 3.79
CA TYR A 134 -14.95 -15.69 4.61
C TYR A 134 -13.69 -15.45 5.44
N SER A 135 -13.16 -16.49 6.10
CA SER A 135 -11.88 -16.38 6.83
C SER A 135 -10.72 -16.04 5.90
N TYR A 136 -10.70 -16.57 4.67
CA TYR A 136 -9.69 -16.22 3.67
C TYR A 136 -9.74 -14.73 3.29
N MET A 137 -10.92 -14.21 2.97
CA MET A 137 -11.11 -12.80 2.61
C MET A 137 -10.78 -11.87 3.77
N LYS A 138 -11.25 -12.21 4.97
CA LYS A 138 -10.98 -11.43 6.19
C LYS A 138 -9.48 -11.37 6.49
N ASN A 139 -8.75 -12.47 6.32
CA ASN A 139 -7.30 -12.49 6.51
C ASN A 139 -6.56 -11.52 5.58
N ILE A 140 -7.02 -11.35 4.33
CA ILE A 140 -6.43 -10.38 3.39
C ILE A 140 -6.79 -8.95 3.80
N GLN A 141 -8.00 -8.73 4.29
CA GLN A 141 -8.45 -7.42 4.78
C GLN A 141 -7.73 -6.99 6.07
N ASP A 142 -7.47 -7.93 6.97
CA ASP A 142 -6.76 -7.67 8.22
C ASP A 142 -5.25 -7.48 7.99
N ASN A 143 -4.68 -8.13 6.97
CA ASN A 143 -3.26 -8.06 6.60
C ASN A 143 -3.04 -7.35 5.25
N GLN A 144 -3.66 -6.18 5.09
CA GLN A 144 -3.50 -5.37 3.89
C GLN A 144 -2.05 -4.90 3.68
N ILE A 145 -1.61 -4.93 2.43
CA ILE A 145 -0.33 -4.34 2.06
C ILE A 145 -0.48 -2.83 2.16
N PRO A 146 0.45 -2.11 2.85
CA PRO A 146 0.34 -0.68 3.00
C PRO A 146 0.16 0.02 1.66
N GLY A 147 -0.88 0.86 1.54
CA GLY A 147 -1.33 1.33 0.22
C GLY A 147 -0.30 2.12 -0.57
N TYR A 148 0.64 2.77 0.12
CA TYR A 148 1.73 3.50 -0.52
C TYR A 148 2.58 2.61 -1.44
N PHE A 149 2.66 1.29 -1.24
CA PHE A 149 3.44 0.41 -2.12
C PHE A 149 2.90 0.39 -3.56
N TYR A 150 1.60 0.14 -3.77
CA TYR A 150 1.05 0.11 -5.12
C TYR A 150 0.96 1.50 -5.74
N TYR A 151 0.71 2.55 -4.95
CA TYR A 151 0.77 3.93 -5.46
C TYR A 151 2.15 4.26 -6.01
N MET A 152 3.22 3.82 -5.34
CA MET A 152 4.59 4.05 -5.80
C MET A 152 4.91 3.32 -7.10
N PHE A 153 4.43 2.08 -7.27
CA PHE A 153 4.54 1.37 -8.56
C PHE A 153 3.83 2.11 -9.69
N PHE A 154 2.63 2.62 -9.46
CA PHE A 154 1.92 3.41 -10.48
C PHE A 154 2.64 4.72 -10.80
N VAL A 155 3.08 5.47 -9.78
CA VAL A 155 3.82 6.72 -10.00
C VAL A 155 5.11 6.47 -10.79
N ALA A 156 5.86 5.42 -10.46
CA ALA A 156 7.06 5.02 -11.21
C ALA A 156 6.71 4.65 -12.66
N ALA A 157 5.69 3.81 -12.87
CA ALA A 157 5.25 3.41 -14.20
C ALA A 157 4.84 4.63 -15.05
N PHE A 158 4.05 5.55 -14.50
CA PHE A 158 3.67 6.78 -15.22
C PHE A 158 4.85 7.71 -15.48
N PHE A 159 5.85 7.73 -14.60
CA PHE A 159 7.08 8.48 -14.85
C PHE A 159 7.87 7.89 -16.03
N VAL A 160 7.95 6.56 -16.16
CA VAL A 160 8.56 5.85 -17.30
C VAL A 160 7.73 5.97 -18.58
N LEU A 161 6.40 6.10 -18.46
CA LEU A 161 5.50 6.25 -19.60
C LEU A 161 5.81 7.53 -20.39
N ILE A 162 6.21 8.62 -19.73
CA ILE A 162 6.53 9.89 -20.41
C ILE A 162 7.65 9.71 -21.45
N PRO A 163 8.86 9.23 -21.10
CA PRO A 163 9.90 8.98 -22.10
C PRO A 163 9.50 7.89 -23.10
N ALA A 164 8.76 6.85 -22.69
CA ALA A 164 8.28 5.81 -23.61
C ALA A 164 7.38 6.38 -24.73
N LEU A 165 6.50 7.32 -24.37
CA LEU A 165 5.65 8.03 -25.33
C LEU A 165 6.48 8.94 -26.23
N ILE A 166 7.45 9.68 -25.67
CA ILE A 166 8.34 10.54 -26.47
C ILE A 166 9.09 9.72 -27.51
N THR A 167 9.70 8.59 -27.12
CA THR A 167 10.41 7.72 -28.06
C THR A 167 9.47 7.12 -29.11
N LEU A 168 8.25 6.75 -28.72
CA LEU A 168 7.24 6.27 -29.66
C LEU A 168 6.92 7.33 -30.72
N PHE A 169 6.67 8.59 -30.32
CA PHE A 169 6.37 9.67 -31.25
C PHE A 169 7.52 10.03 -32.17
N ILE A 170 8.78 9.81 -31.76
CA ILE A 170 9.96 10.04 -32.61
C ILE A 170 10.11 8.93 -33.67
N LEU A 171 9.69 7.70 -33.34
CA LEU A 171 9.82 6.54 -34.23
C LEU A 171 8.67 6.41 -35.25
N LEU A 172 7.57 7.12 -35.03
CA LEU A 172 6.34 7.10 -35.82
C LEU A 172 6.45 8.08 -37.01
#